data_AF-A0AAW8Z189-F1
#
_entry.id   AF-A0AAW8Z189-F1
#
_cell.length_a   1.000
_cell.length_b   1.000
_cell.length_c   1.000
_cell.angle_alpha   90.00
_cell.angle_beta   90.00
_cell.angle_gamma   90.00
#
_symmetry.space_group_name_H-M   'P 1'
#
loop_
_entity.id
_entity.type
_entity.pdbx_description
1 polymer ?
#
loop_
_entity_poly.entity_id
_entity_poly.type
_entity_poly.pdbx_seq_one_letter_code
_entity_poly.pdbx_strand_id
1 'polypeptide(L)' 'MQQSQVYMEKIQNDIKLDKNEITSLKSIEGLDLNLQTHCIPSNLNQLDADQYTEFLNERRKLMAQKIKEFYKGL' A
#
# COMPACT_ATOMS: atom_id res chain seq x y z
N MET A 1 14.38 -5.10 -12.34
CA MET A 1 13.15 -5.91 -12.17
C MET A 1 12.18 -5.12 -11.31
N GLN A 2 11.07 -4.65 -11.87
CA GLN A 2 10.15 -3.69 -11.23
C GLN A 2 8.80 -4.35 -10.91
N GLN A 3 8.83 -5.50 -10.23
CA GLN A 3 7.65 -6.37 -10.05
C GLN A 3 6.54 -5.72 -9.20
N SER A 4 6.90 -4.90 -8.21
CA SER A 4 5.98 -4.13 -7.37
C SER A 4 5.15 -3.13 -8.18
N GLN A 5 5.81 -2.37 -9.06
CA GLN A 5 5.18 -1.39 -9.92
C GLN A 5 4.19 -2.05 -10.90
N VAL A 6 4.62 -3.11 -11.60
CA VAL A 6 3.75 -3.84 -12.54
C VAL A 6 2.51 -4.40 -11.86
N TYR A 7 2.63 -4.88 -10.61
CA TYR A 7 1.50 -5.36 -9.84
C TYR A 7 0.53 -4.22 -9.48
N MET A 8 1.04 -3.08 -9.03
CA MET A 8 0.20 -1.92 -8.68
C MET A 8 -0.49 -1.29 -9.88
N GLU A 9 0.16 -1.27 -11.04
CA GLU A 9 -0.48 -0.85 -12.29
C GLU A 9 -1.69 -1.72 -12.64
N LYS A 10 -1.59 -3.05 -12.43
CA LYS A 10 -2.74 -3.95 -12.65
C LYS A 10 -3.90 -3.65 -11.70
N ILE A 11 -3.63 -3.39 -10.42
CA ILE A 11 -4.66 -3.03 -9.43
C ILE A 11 -5.37 -1.73 -9.87
N GLN A 12 -4.61 -0.72 -10.27
CA GLN A 12 -5.17 0.55 -10.73
C GLN A 12 -6.00 0.39 -12.01
N ASN A 13 -5.58 -0.49 -12.91
CA ASN A 13 -6.34 -0.80 -14.12
C ASN A 13 -7.64 -1.53 -13.80
N ASP A 14 -7.62 -2.50 -12.88
CA ASP A 14 -8.84 -3.18 -12.42
C ASP A 14 -9.86 -2.18 -11.85
N ILE A 15 -9.40 -1.24 -11.02
CA ILE A 15 -10.25 -0.17 -10.46
C ILE A 15 -10.83 0.72 -11.58
N LYS A 16 -9.99 1.16 -12.52
CA LYS A 16 -10.41 2.05 -13.63
C LYS A 16 -11.40 1.38 -14.58
N LEU A 17 -11.25 0.08 -14.79
CA LEU A 17 -12.09 -0.71 -15.70
C LEU A 17 -13.28 -1.37 -15.00
N ASP A 18 -13.47 -1.12 -13.69
CA ASP A 18 -14.44 -1.78 -12.82
C ASP A 18 -14.40 -3.32 -12.89
N LYS A 19 -13.19 -3.86 -13.08
CA LYS A 19 -12.92 -5.29 -13.07
C LYS A 19 -12.60 -5.78 -11.67
N ASN A 20 -12.51 -7.09 -11.51
CA ASN A 20 -12.14 -7.74 -10.26
C ASN A 20 -11.28 -8.98 -10.57
N GLU A 21 -10.25 -8.79 -11.40
CA GLU A 21 -9.36 -9.87 -11.82
C GLU A 21 -8.35 -10.19 -10.71
N ILE A 22 -7.82 -9.15 -10.05
CA ILE A 22 -6.84 -9.29 -8.96
C ILE A 22 -7.18 -8.46 -7.70
N THR A 23 -8.14 -7.53 -7.77
CA THR A 23 -8.55 -6.70 -6.63
C THR A 23 -10.06 -6.48 -6.62
N SER A 24 -10.65 -6.51 -5.43
CA SER A 24 -12.06 -6.19 -5.23
C SER A 24 -12.33 -4.71 -4.92
N LEU A 25 -11.28 -3.89 -4.87
CA LEU A 25 -11.40 -2.45 -4.60
C LEU A 25 -12.09 -1.75 -5.78
N LYS A 26 -12.94 -0.77 -5.46
CA LYS A 26 -13.79 -0.06 -6.43
C LYS A 26 -13.41 1.40 -6.66
N SER A 27 -12.45 1.92 -5.90
CA SER A 27 -12.00 3.29 -6.04
C SER A 27 -10.53 3.43 -5.65
N ILE A 28 -9.89 4.48 -6.17
CA ILE A 28 -8.50 4.81 -5.84
C ILE A 28 -8.41 5.25 -4.37
N GLU A 29 -9.40 5.98 -3.88
CA GLU A 29 -9.50 6.36 -2.47
C GLU A 29 -9.59 5.12 -1.57
N GLY A 30 -10.28 4.08 -2.01
CA GLY A 30 -10.36 2.79 -1.30
C GLY A 30 -9.03 2.05 -1.30
N LEU A 31 -8.27 2.14 -2.38
CA LEU A 31 -6.89 1.62 -2.43
C LEU A 31 -5.98 2.38 -1.47
N ASP A 32 -6.00 3.71 -1.49
CA ASP A 32 -5.17 4.53 -0.60
C ASP A 32 -5.49 4.26 0.88
N LEU A 33 -6.78 4.18 1.22
CA LEU A 33 -7.22 3.82 2.57
C LEU A 33 -6.77 2.40 2.95
N ASN A 34 -6.84 1.45 2.02
CA ASN A 34 -6.35 0.09 2.25
C ASN A 34 -4.85 0.07 2.58
N LEU A 35 -4.04 0.77 1.77
CA LEU A 35 -2.59 0.87 1.99
C LEU A 35 -2.29 1.48 3.36
N GLN A 36 -2.94 2.60 3.70
CA GLN A 36 -2.77 3.25 4.99
C GLN A 36 -3.19 2.33 6.16
N THR A 37 -4.33 1.65 6.02
CA THR A 37 -4.86 0.74 7.05
C THR A 37 -3.91 -0.42 7.32
N HIS A 38 -3.23 -0.92 6.29
CA HIS A 38 -2.25 -2.00 6.41
C HIS A 38 -0.81 -1.51 6.58
N CYS A 39 -0.61 -0.22 6.88
CA CYS A 39 0.70 0.38 7.10
C CYS A 39 1.65 0.19 5.90
N ILE A 40 1.12 0.17 4.69
CA ILE A 40 1.91 0.07 3.46
C ILE A 40 2.34 1.49 3.05
N PRO A 41 3.66 1.75 2.90
CA PRO A 41 4.16 3.03 2.41
C PRO A 41 3.56 3.42 1.04
N SER A 42 3.15 4.68 0.90
CA SER A 42 2.52 5.21 -0.33
C SER A 42 3.48 5.29 -1.52
N ASN A 43 4.79 5.32 -1.25
CA ASN A 43 5.84 5.29 -2.28
C ASN A 43 6.15 3.88 -2.79
N LEU A 44 5.34 2.86 -2.50
CA LEU A 44 5.57 1.48 -2.96
C LEU A 44 5.81 1.35 -4.47
N ASN A 45 5.18 2.20 -5.29
CA ASN A 45 5.35 2.22 -6.74
C ASN A 45 6.73 2.74 -7.20
N GLN A 46 7.46 3.39 -6.30
CA GLN A 46 8.77 3.98 -6.56
C GLN A 46 9.92 3.12 -6.00
N LEU A 47 9.60 2.02 -5.32
CA LEU A 47 10.57 1.14 -4.68
C LEU A 47 10.73 -0.13 -5.49
N ASP A 48 11.98 -0.52 -5.71
CA ASP A 48 12.34 -1.82 -6.26
C ASP A 48 12.94 -2.76 -5.19
N ALA A 49 13.45 -3.90 -5.63
CA ALA A 49 14.02 -4.91 -4.75
C ALA A 49 15.26 -4.40 -3.99
N ASP A 50 16.02 -3.46 -4.56
CA ASP A 50 17.24 -2.93 -3.96
C ASP A 50 16.90 -1.98 -2.78
N GLN A 51 15.70 -1.40 -2.80
CA GLN A 51 15.18 -0.51 -1.76
C GLN A 51 14.26 -1.22 -0.75
N TYR A 52 14.26 -2.57 -0.73
CA TYR A 52 13.41 -3.33 0.18
C TYR A 52 13.67 -3.02 1.66
N THR A 53 14.93 -2.75 2.04
CA THR A 53 15.25 -2.35 3.41
C THR A 53 14.62 -1.01 3.80
N GLU A 54 14.57 -0.05 2.86
CA GLU A 54 13.91 1.24 3.06
C GLU A 54 12.40 1.06 3.25
N PHE A 55 11.77 0.26 2.39
CA PHE A 55 10.36 -0.14 2.54
C PHE A 55 10.06 -0.70 3.94
N LEU A 56 10.89 -1.64 4.42
CA LEU A 56 10.71 -2.24 5.73
C LEU A 56 10.86 -1.23 6.88
N ASN A 57 11.78 -0.27 6.75
CA ASN A 57 11.95 0.80 7.73
C ASN A 57 10.72 1.70 7.81
N GLU A 58 10.21 2.17 6.67
CA GLU A 58 9.03 3.04 6.63
C GLU A 58 7.78 2.31 7.16
N ARG A 59 7.58 1.06 6.75
CA ARG A 59 6.49 0.23 7.26
C ARG A 59 6.53 0.07 8.77
N ARG A 60 7.71 -0.13 9.37
CA ARG A 60 7.85 -0.22 10.85
C ARG A 60 7.44 1.08 11.55
N LYS A 61 7.78 2.24 10.99
CA LYS A 61 7.37 3.54 11.54
C LYS A 61 5.85 3.70 11.52
N LEU A 62 5.21 3.34 10.41
CA LEU A 62 3.75 3.39 10.27
C LEU A 62 3.04 2.46 11.26
N MET A 63 3.54 1.23 11.43
CA MET A 63 3.00 0.29 12.42
C MET A 63 3.14 0.81 13.86
N ALA A 64 4.30 1.35 14.22
CA ALA A 64 4.53 1.92 15.55
C ALA A 64 3.60 3.11 15.82
N GLN A 65 3.39 3.97 14.82
CA GLN A 65 2.44 5.08 14.91
C GLN A 65 1.00 4.58 15.11
N LYS A 66 0.56 3.58 14.34
CA LYS A 66 -0.78 2.99 14.46
C LYS A 66 -1.02 2.38 15.86
N ILE A 67 -0.03 1.67 16.40
CA ILE A 67 -0.08 1.12 17.76
C ILE A 67 -0.20 2.25 18.80
N LYS A 68 0.62 3.30 18.67
CA LYS A 68 0.60 4.47 19.55
C LYS A 68 -0.76 5.18 19.52
N GLU A 69 -1.35 5.37 18.35
CA GLU A 69 -2.67 5.99 18.19
C GLU A 69 -3.77 5.15 18.83
N PHE A 70 -3.75 3.82 18.64
CA PHE A 70 -4.69 2.91 19.28
C PHE A 70 -4.67 3.05 20.80
N TYR A 71 -3.49 3.02 21.42
CA TYR A 71 -3.37 3.16 22.88
C TYR A 71 -3.70 4.56 23.42
N LYS A 72 -3.56 5.61 22.60
CA LYS A 72 -3.96 6.98 22.98
C LYS A 72 -5.46 7.21 22.87
N GLY A 73 -6.16 6.40 22.07
CA GLY A 73 -7.61 6.47 21.90
C GLY A 73 -8.40 5.57 22.85
N LEU A 74 -7.71 4.74 23.64
CA LEU A 74 -8.27 3.93 24.74
C LEU A 74 -8.34 4.74 26.04
#